data_AF-A0A1I4UWG9-F1
#
_entry.id   AF-A0A1I4UWG9-F1
#
_cell.length_a   1.000
_cell.length_b   1.000
_cell.length_c   1.000
_cell.angle_alpha   90.00
_cell.angle_beta   90.00
_cell.angle_gamma   90.00
#
_symmetry.space_group_name_H-M   'P 1'
#
loop_
_entity.id
_entity.type
_entity.pdbx_description
1 polymer ?
#
loop_
_entity_poly.entity_id
_entity_poly.type
_entity_poly.pdbx_seq_one_letter_code
_entity_poly.pdbx_strand_id
1 'polypeptide(L)'
;MTLAPLQLDLRRTTLFKGARIVASYGMAAVLALALARLLGLGPQERELTLMLAANMALWACVSEAGRSRLHGACLLVLLCVAFVLGAGSFAWLSGLLTHAGVVAPEFALLIGAAAVGGLRRFGSAGAGVGSQFYIGQMLAWSLGLRADHLALLLVAGLASVGAALLARGLLTEFIPPQAPAAPEPPGPDTLTAIEMGLQSGCGALLVLALDALVGLKEPAWAVTACVYVIAGSPAQTLARGRQRMVGTVVGVALGLAALPLVYRAPWLAWVGSAAAMMLYTTALAARYDLACGAFAFTLMVTLAAQGEHSLAVLAARAWETLLGAAIAMILARVLRVLRVRRAAGEAGP
;
A
#
# COMPACT_ATOMS: atom_id res chain seq x y z
N MET A 1 19.03 -28.93 -19.49
CA MET A 1 19.16 -28.40 -18.11
C MET A 1 17.78 -27.93 -17.67
N THR A 2 17.16 -28.66 -16.74
CA THR A 2 15.71 -28.65 -16.45
C THR A 2 15.28 -27.45 -15.60
N LEU A 3 14.63 -26.46 -16.23
CA LEU A 3 14.04 -25.28 -15.55
C LEU A 3 12.71 -25.59 -14.81
N ALA A 4 12.12 -26.76 -15.05
CA ALA A 4 10.81 -27.15 -14.52
C ALA A 4 10.70 -27.19 -12.97
N PRO A 5 11.64 -27.78 -12.20
CA PRO A 5 11.51 -27.86 -10.73
C PRO A 5 11.60 -26.47 -10.06
N LEU A 6 12.52 -25.61 -10.52
CA LEU A 6 12.68 -24.26 -9.97
C LEU A 6 11.43 -23.37 -10.18
N GLN A 7 10.75 -23.52 -11.33
CA GLN A 7 9.52 -22.78 -11.62
C GLN A 7 8.32 -23.25 -10.77
N LEU A 8 8.27 -24.54 -10.41
CA LEU A 8 7.24 -25.10 -9.53
C LEU A 8 7.38 -24.55 -8.10
N ASP A 9 8.60 -24.47 -7.58
CA ASP A 9 8.87 -23.96 -6.22
C ASP A 9 8.57 -22.47 -6.07
N LEU A 10 8.86 -21.66 -7.09
CA LEU A 10 8.50 -20.24 -7.11
C LEU A 10 6.98 -20.03 -7.11
N ARG A 11 6.24 -20.81 -7.91
CA ARG A 11 4.77 -20.72 -7.96
C ARG A 11 4.16 -21.08 -6.61
N ARG A 12 4.62 -22.15 -5.96
CA ARG A 12 4.17 -22.54 -4.61
C ARG A 12 4.44 -21.43 -3.61
N THR A 13 5.66 -20.93 -3.56
CA THR A 13 6.04 -19.85 -2.63
C THR A 13 5.15 -18.61 -2.76
N THR A 14 4.80 -18.22 -4.00
CA THR A 14 3.92 -17.07 -4.23
C THR A 14 2.46 -17.31 -3.79
N LEU A 15 1.94 -18.52 -3.97
CA LEU A 15 0.58 -18.87 -3.54
C LEU A 15 0.46 -18.87 -2.01
N PHE A 16 1.45 -19.41 -1.30
CA PHE A 16 1.49 -19.36 0.17
C PHE A 16 1.57 -17.92 0.69
N LYS A 17 2.33 -17.06 0.01
CA LYS A 17 2.35 -15.62 0.35
C LYS A 17 0.96 -14.98 0.17
N GLY A 18 0.27 -15.27 -0.93
CA GLY A 18 -1.10 -14.79 -1.15
C GLY A 18 -2.08 -15.28 -0.09
N ALA A 19 -2.07 -16.59 0.22
CA ALA A 19 -2.92 -17.18 1.25
C ALA A 19 -2.66 -16.57 2.63
N ARG A 20 -1.40 -16.31 2.96
CA ARG A 20 -1.00 -15.68 4.22
C ARG A 20 -1.60 -14.28 4.40
N ILE A 21 -1.72 -13.52 3.32
CA ILE A 21 -2.26 -12.15 3.36
C ILE A 21 -3.76 -12.16 3.67
N VAL A 22 -4.51 -13.07 3.05
CA VAL A 22 -5.94 -13.26 3.33
C VAL A 22 -6.13 -13.79 4.76
N ALA A 23 -5.33 -14.77 5.17
CA ALA A 23 -5.40 -15.35 6.51
C ALA A 23 -5.05 -14.31 7.59
N SER A 24 -4.00 -13.51 7.40
CA SER A 24 -3.61 -12.46 8.35
C SER A 24 -4.69 -11.41 8.51
N TYR A 25 -5.38 -11.02 7.43
CA TYR A 25 -6.51 -10.09 7.48
C TYR A 25 -7.64 -10.64 8.36
N GLY A 26 -8.10 -11.86 8.07
CA GLY A 26 -9.19 -12.49 8.82
C GLY A 26 -8.86 -12.75 10.29
N MET A 27 -7.66 -13.26 10.57
CA MET A 27 -7.22 -13.50 11.95
C MET A 27 -7.05 -12.20 12.74
N ALA A 28 -6.52 -11.15 12.13
CA ALA A 28 -6.39 -9.85 12.79
C ALA A 28 -7.76 -9.25 13.12
N ALA A 29 -8.74 -9.37 12.21
CA ALA A 29 -10.11 -8.91 12.47
C ALA A 29 -10.73 -9.65 13.68
N VAL A 30 -10.60 -10.98 13.72
CA VAL A 30 -11.14 -11.80 14.83
C VAL A 30 -10.44 -11.49 16.15
N LEU A 31 -9.10 -11.40 16.14
CA LEU A 31 -8.31 -11.12 17.34
C LEU A 31 -8.58 -9.70 17.88
N ALA A 32 -8.67 -8.72 16.99
CA ALA A 32 -9.03 -7.35 17.36
C ALA A 32 -10.42 -7.26 17.98
N LEU A 33 -11.41 -7.96 17.41
CA LEU A 33 -12.75 -8.00 17.97
C LEU A 33 -12.79 -8.66 19.36
N ALA A 34 -12.02 -9.73 19.56
CA ALA A 34 -11.90 -10.39 20.85
C ALA A 34 -11.27 -9.47 21.90
N LEU A 35 -10.12 -8.84 21.58
CA LEU A 35 -9.45 -7.89 22.47
C LEU A 35 -10.34 -6.69 22.79
N ALA A 36 -11.01 -6.12 21.79
CA ALA A 36 -11.87 -4.97 21.98
C ALA A 36 -13.09 -5.29 22.87
N ARG A 37 -13.63 -6.52 22.81
CA ARG A 37 -14.67 -6.98 23.75
C ARG A 37 -14.13 -7.16 25.17
N LEU A 38 -12.93 -7.72 25.33
CA LEU A 38 -12.29 -7.89 26.64
C LEU A 38 -12.00 -6.55 27.32
N LEU A 39 -11.67 -5.53 26.53
CA LEU A 39 -11.43 -4.16 27.00
C LEU A 39 -12.72 -3.35 27.22
N GLY A 40 -13.90 -3.92 26.98
CA GLY A 40 -15.18 -3.23 27.17
C GLY A 40 -15.44 -2.09 26.18
N LEU A 41 -14.81 -2.12 25.00
CA LEU A 41 -14.95 -1.06 24.00
C LEU A 41 -16.35 -1.01 23.38
N GLY A 42 -16.81 0.21 23.07
CA GLY A 42 -18.09 0.46 22.43
C GLY A 42 -18.20 -0.16 21.02
N PRO A 43 -19.41 -0.24 20.43
CA PRO A 43 -19.60 -0.77 19.08
C PRO A 43 -18.74 -0.10 18.00
N GLN A 44 -18.67 1.23 18.00
CA GLN A 44 -17.89 2.00 17.01
C GLN A 44 -16.38 1.78 17.18
N GLU A 45 -15.89 1.82 18.42
CA GLU A 45 -14.48 1.57 18.73
C GLU A 45 -14.04 0.14 18.34
N ARG A 46 -14.93 -0.84 18.53
CA ARG A 46 -14.71 -2.23 18.09
C ARG A 46 -14.58 -2.34 16.58
N GLU A 47 -15.45 -1.69 15.83
CA GLU A 47 -15.40 -1.66 14.36
C GLU A 47 -14.11 -0.99 13.86
N LEU A 48 -13.76 0.17 14.45
CA LEU A 48 -12.53 0.89 14.12
C LEU A 48 -11.29 0.03 14.39
N THR A 49 -11.22 -0.60 15.57
CA THR A 49 -10.09 -1.47 15.97
C THR A 49 -9.95 -2.66 15.02
N LEU A 50 -11.07 -3.27 14.62
CA LEU A 50 -11.09 -4.36 13.65
C LEU A 50 -10.54 -3.91 12.30
N MET A 51 -11.04 -2.80 11.75
CA MET A 51 -10.62 -2.28 10.45
C MET A 51 -9.13 -1.92 10.43
N LEU A 52 -8.63 -1.28 11.49
CA LEU A 52 -7.20 -0.97 11.64
C LEU A 52 -6.34 -2.24 11.68
N ALA A 53 -6.69 -3.20 12.52
CA ALA A 53 -5.90 -4.43 12.69
C ALA A 53 -5.86 -5.27 11.41
N ALA A 54 -7.01 -5.45 10.76
CA ALA A 54 -7.13 -6.25 9.55
C ALA A 54 -6.31 -5.66 8.39
N ASN A 55 -6.43 -4.35 8.15
CA ASN A 55 -5.66 -3.67 7.10
C ASN A 55 -4.16 -3.67 7.40
N MET A 56 -3.76 -3.40 8.64
CA MET A 56 -2.34 -3.41 9.03
C MET A 56 -1.70 -4.79 8.81
N ALA A 57 -2.38 -5.86 9.23
CA ALA A 57 -1.84 -7.22 9.08
C ALA A 57 -1.73 -7.63 7.60
N LEU A 58 -2.76 -7.31 6.81
CA LEU A 58 -2.78 -7.54 5.36
C LEU A 58 -1.60 -6.83 4.69
N TRP A 59 -1.45 -5.53 4.92
CA TRP A 59 -0.42 -4.75 4.24
C TRP A 59 0.98 -5.08 4.74
N ALA A 60 1.16 -5.38 6.02
CA ALA A 60 2.43 -5.90 6.54
C ALA A 60 2.83 -7.18 5.80
N CYS A 61 1.89 -8.12 5.58
CA CYS A 61 2.17 -9.35 4.83
C CYS A 61 2.45 -9.13 3.34
N VAL A 62 1.86 -8.11 2.72
CA VAL A 62 2.18 -7.68 1.35
C VAL A 62 3.63 -7.19 1.27
N SER A 63 4.01 -6.27 2.17
CA SER A 63 5.33 -5.63 2.23
C SER A 63 6.44 -6.54 2.75
N GLU A 64 6.10 -7.68 3.35
CA GLU A 64 7.06 -8.63 3.87
C GLU A 64 7.88 -9.30 2.74
N ALA A 65 9.20 -9.22 2.87
CA ALA A 65 10.19 -9.80 1.94
C ALA A 65 11.25 -10.62 2.70
N GLY A 66 10.84 -11.33 3.74
CA GLY A 66 11.75 -11.99 4.67
C GLY A 66 12.35 -13.28 4.12
N ARG A 67 13.67 -13.40 4.25
CA ARG A 67 14.51 -14.50 3.78
C ARG A 67 14.47 -15.76 4.65
N SER A 68 14.10 -15.62 5.91
CA SER A 68 13.99 -16.72 6.86
C SER A 68 12.75 -16.54 7.75
N ARG A 69 12.37 -17.58 8.49
CA ARG A 69 11.23 -17.51 9.42
C ARG A 69 11.39 -16.36 10.42
N LEU A 70 12.52 -16.35 11.13
CA LEU A 70 12.83 -15.32 12.12
C LEU A 70 12.96 -13.94 11.48
N HIS A 71 13.70 -13.82 10.38
CA HIS A 71 13.89 -12.52 9.73
C HIS A 71 12.57 -11.92 9.25
N GLY A 72 11.70 -12.72 8.62
CA GLY A 72 10.39 -12.22 8.22
C GLY A 72 9.43 -12.00 9.39
N ALA A 73 9.55 -12.74 10.51
CA ALA A 73 8.81 -12.44 11.73
C ALA A 73 9.22 -11.07 12.31
N CYS A 74 10.52 -10.81 12.45
CA CYS A 74 11.05 -9.50 12.85
C CYS A 74 10.59 -8.40 11.88
N LEU A 75 10.61 -8.67 10.57
CA LEU A 75 10.14 -7.72 9.57
C LEU A 75 8.64 -7.43 9.71
N LEU A 76 7.79 -8.43 9.95
CA LEU A 76 6.35 -8.19 10.18
C LEU A 76 6.09 -7.31 11.40
N VAL A 77 6.82 -7.52 12.49
CA VAL A 77 6.75 -6.65 13.68
C VAL A 77 7.14 -5.22 13.30
N LEU A 78 8.28 -5.05 12.64
CA LEU A 78 8.75 -3.74 12.20
C LEU A 78 7.76 -3.03 11.26
N LEU A 79 7.15 -3.77 10.33
CA LEU A 79 6.15 -3.28 9.39
C LEU A 79 4.86 -2.84 10.09
N CYS A 80 4.38 -3.60 11.08
CA CYS A 80 3.23 -3.19 11.89
C CYS A 80 3.55 -1.96 12.74
N VAL A 81 4.75 -1.89 13.34
CA VAL A 81 5.18 -0.69 14.09
C VAL A 81 5.23 0.54 13.16
N ALA A 82 5.79 0.40 11.96
CA ALA A 82 5.81 1.48 10.97
C ALA A 82 4.40 1.96 10.61
N PHE A 83 3.45 1.05 10.47
CA PHE A 83 2.05 1.38 10.25
C PHE A 83 1.45 2.18 11.42
N VAL A 84 1.63 1.70 12.66
CA VAL A 84 1.15 2.40 13.87
C VAL A 84 1.76 3.79 13.98
N LEU A 85 3.06 3.93 13.71
CA LEU A 85 3.74 5.24 13.70
C LEU A 85 3.18 6.15 12.61
N GLY A 86 2.90 5.61 11.42
CA GLY A 86 2.26 6.33 10.33
C GLY A 86 0.88 6.84 10.74
N ALA A 87 -0.01 5.94 11.14
CA ALA A 87 -1.37 6.28 11.57
C ALA A 87 -1.39 7.26 12.76
N GLY A 88 -0.52 7.04 13.74
CA GLY A 88 -0.38 7.92 14.90
C GLY A 88 0.14 9.31 14.52
N SER A 89 1.11 9.39 13.59
CA SER A 89 1.60 10.67 13.09
C SER A 89 0.50 11.48 12.40
N PHE A 90 -0.36 10.83 11.61
CA PHE A 90 -1.50 11.50 10.98
C PHE A 90 -2.53 11.94 12.04
N ALA A 91 -2.91 11.06 12.95
CA ALA A 91 -3.88 11.35 14.01
C ALA A 91 -3.46 12.54 14.89
N TRP A 92 -2.14 12.69 15.12
CA TRP A 92 -1.58 13.82 15.86
C TRP A 92 -1.46 15.09 15.01
N LEU A 93 -0.83 15.01 13.82
CA LEU A 93 -0.61 16.17 12.95
C LEU A 93 -1.91 16.78 12.42
N SER A 94 -2.89 15.94 12.08
CA SER A 94 -4.19 16.41 11.58
C SER A 94 -4.84 17.36 12.58
N GLY A 95 -4.83 17.04 13.88
CA GLY A 95 -5.38 17.90 14.92
C GLY A 95 -4.67 19.25 15.07
N LEU A 96 -3.37 19.32 14.77
CA LEU A 96 -2.63 20.59 14.75
C LEU A 96 -2.93 21.42 13.49
N LEU A 97 -3.13 20.73 12.37
CA LEU A 97 -3.30 21.34 11.05
C LEU A 97 -4.74 21.77 10.76
N THR A 98 -5.75 21.23 11.45
CA THR A 98 -7.17 21.64 11.27
C THR A 98 -7.39 23.13 11.45
N HIS A 99 -6.57 23.81 12.26
CA HIS A 99 -6.64 25.25 12.45
C HIS A 99 -6.21 26.07 11.21
N ALA A 100 -5.46 25.47 10.28
CA ALA A 100 -4.93 26.13 9.09
C ALA A 100 -5.82 25.99 7.85
N GLY A 101 -6.95 25.27 7.95
CA GLY A 101 -7.92 25.12 6.87
C GLY A 101 -8.39 23.67 6.67
N VAL A 102 -9.39 23.47 5.80
CA VAL A 102 -10.05 22.17 5.59
C VAL A 102 -9.10 21.13 4.98
N VAL A 103 -8.22 21.56 4.05
CA VAL A 103 -7.26 20.68 3.34
C VAL A 103 -5.95 20.52 4.13
N ALA A 104 -5.70 21.37 5.12
CA ALA A 104 -4.44 21.40 5.86
C ALA A 104 -4.07 20.05 6.53
N PRO A 105 -5.00 19.27 7.11
CA PRO A 105 -4.70 17.94 7.66
C PRO A 105 -4.06 16.97 6.64
N GLU A 106 -4.38 17.11 5.35
CA GLU A 106 -3.87 16.21 4.31
C GLU A 106 -2.37 16.39 4.06
N PHE A 107 -1.79 17.53 4.43
CA PHE A 107 -0.35 17.77 4.34
C PHE A 107 0.45 16.79 5.23
N ALA A 108 -0.17 16.17 6.23
CA ALA A 108 0.46 15.09 7.00
C ALA A 108 0.89 13.91 6.11
N LEU A 109 0.20 13.68 4.98
CA LEU A 109 0.52 12.62 4.01
C LEU A 109 1.85 12.86 3.27
N LEU A 110 2.36 14.09 3.24
CA LEU A 110 3.62 14.43 2.56
C LEU A 110 4.81 13.68 3.16
N ILE A 111 4.81 13.50 4.48
CA ILE A 111 5.89 12.81 5.20
C ILE A 111 5.91 11.33 4.79
N GLY A 112 4.76 10.66 4.78
CA GLY A 112 4.68 9.28 4.34
C GLY A 112 4.98 9.13 2.86
N ALA A 113 4.48 10.04 2.01
CA ALA A 113 4.80 10.07 0.59
C ALA A 113 6.32 10.13 0.34
N ALA A 114 7.03 11.02 1.03
CA ALA A 114 8.48 11.10 0.94
C ALA A 114 9.18 9.85 1.49
N ALA A 115 8.68 9.26 2.58
CA ALA A 115 9.23 8.05 3.17
C ALA A 115 9.18 6.83 2.23
N VAL A 116 8.12 6.70 1.41
CA VAL A 116 7.96 5.61 0.42
C VAL A 116 9.12 5.57 -0.59
N GLY A 117 9.63 6.74 -1.00
CA GLY A 117 10.79 6.85 -1.89
C GLY A 117 12.11 6.80 -1.13
N GLY A 118 12.25 7.63 -0.10
CA GLY A 118 13.50 7.83 0.64
C GLY A 118 14.02 6.60 1.38
N LEU A 119 13.12 5.79 1.96
CA LEU A 119 13.52 4.62 2.72
C LEU A 119 13.94 3.43 1.85
N ARG A 120 13.75 3.50 0.52
CA ARG A 120 14.20 2.45 -0.41
C ARG A 120 15.72 2.27 -0.42
N ARG A 121 16.49 3.24 0.06
CA ARG A 121 17.95 3.09 0.26
C ARG A 121 18.31 1.87 1.11
N PHE A 122 17.41 1.44 2.00
CA PHE A 122 17.60 0.27 2.87
C PHE A 122 17.02 -1.02 2.27
N GLY A 123 16.95 -1.11 0.93
CA GLY A 123 16.44 -2.28 0.22
C GLY A 123 14.93 -2.49 0.40
N SER A 124 14.49 -3.74 0.28
CA SER A 124 13.09 -4.15 0.35
C SER A 124 12.48 -3.92 1.72
N ALA A 125 13.27 -4.07 2.79
CA ALA A 125 12.81 -3.80 4.15
C ALA A 125 12.48 -2.32 4.33
N GLY A 126 13.37 -1.42 3.89
CA GLY A 126 13.13 0.02 3.92
C GLY A 126 11.96 0.45 3.03
N ALA A 127 11.84 -0.13 1.84
CA ALA A 127 10.69 0.08 0.96
C ALA A 127 9.38 -0.33 1.63
N GLY A 128 9.38 -1.47 2.34
CA GLY A 128 8.25 -1.95 3.13
C GLY A 128 7.90 -0.99 4.26
N VAL A 129 8.89 -0.54 5.05
CA VAL A 129 8.68 0.40 6.17
C VAL A 129 8.08 1.72 5.69
N GLY A 130 8.65 2.33 4.64
CA GLY A 130 8.11 3.57 4.07
C GLY A 130 6.69 3.41 3.55
N SER A 131 6.42 2.27 2.88
CA SER A 131 5.07 1.92 2.44
C SER A 131 4.09 1.76 3.61
N GLN A 132 4.45 1.05 4.68
CA GLN A 132 3.57 0.85 5.83
C GLN A 132 3.29 2.14 6.58
N PHE A 133 4.31 2.98 6.76
CA PHE A 133 4.13 4.31 7.36
C PHE A 133 3.12 5.13 6.56
N TYR A 134 3.27 5.20 5.24
CA TYR A 134 2.33 5.91 4.36
C TYR A 134 0.91 5.30 4.38
N ILE A 135 0.79 3.96 4.29
CA ILE A 135 -0.51 3.29 4.36
C ILE A 135 -1.19 3.55 5.72
N GLY A 136 -0.43 3.55 6.81
CA GLY A 136 -0.92 3.92 8.13
C GLY A 136 -1.50 5.33 8.15
N GLN A 137 -0.79 6.32 7.59
CA GLN A 137 -1.30 7.68 7.47
C GLN A 137 -2.57 7.75 6.60
N MET A 138 -2.57 7.06 5.45
CA MET A 138 -3.71 7.04 4.52
C MET A 138 -4.96 6.41 5.16
N LEU A 139 -4.80 5.31 5.90
CA LEU A 139 -5.92 4.68 6.58
C LEU A 139 -6.42 5.55 7.75
N ALA A 140 -5.52 6.21 8.46
CA ALA A 140 -5.88 7.18 9.48
C ALA A 140 -6.67 8.36 8.92
N TRP A 141 -6.27 8.89 7.77
CA TRP A 141 -7.05 9.89 7.02
C TRP A 141 -8.43 9.36 6.64
N SER A 142 -8.49 8.17 6.03
CA SER A 142 -9.75 7.58 5.53
C SER A 142 -10.76 7.29 6.64
N LEU A 143 -10.27 6.97 7.84
CA LEU A 143 -11.09 6.65 9.01
C LEU A 143 -11.32 7.85 9.94
N GLY A 144 -10.80 9.03 9.59
CA GLY A 144 -10.90 10.22 10.44
C GLY A 144 -10.26 10.03 11.82
N LEU A 145 -9.13 9.31 11.89
CA LEU A 145 -8.42 9.09 13.14
C LEU A 145 -7.92 10.41 13.73
N ARG A 146 -7.97 10.49 15.07
CA ARG A 146 -7.67 11.66 15.90
C ARG A 146 -6.81 11.22 17.07
N ALA A 147 -6.20 12.16 17.77
CA ALA A 147 -5.29 11.87 18.88
C ALA A 147 -5.93 11.03 20.02
N ASP A 148 -7.25 11.15 20.23
CA ASP A 148 -8.02 10.34 21.19
C ASP A 148 -8.15 8.86 20.78
N HIS A 149 -7.98 8.54 19.49
CA HIS A 149 -8.01 7.16 18.99
C HIS A 149 -6.67 6.43 19.11
N LEU A 150 -5.61 7.05 19.65
CA LEU A 150 -4.27 6.45 19.71
C LEU A 150 -4.22 5.15 20.53
N ALA A 151 -5.01 5.05 21.60
CA ALA A 151 -5.09 3.81 22.38
C ALA A 151 -5.67 2.65 21.56
N LEU A 152 -6.73 2.90 20.79
CA LEU A 152 -7.35 1.92 19.89
C LEU A 152 -6.38 1.45 18.81
N LEU A 153 -5.59 2.38 18.27
CA LEU A 153 -4.54 2.09 17.30
C LEU A 153 -3.46 1.14 17.88
N LEU A 154 -3.07 1.31 19.15
CA LEU A 154 -2.13 0.41 19.81
C LEU A 154 -2.72 -1.00 19.99
N VAL A 155 -3.99 -1.10 20.39
CA VAL A 155 -4.69 -2.39 20.51
C VAL A 155 -4.77 -3.10 19.16
N ALA A 156 -5.13 -2.36 18.10
CA ALA A 156 -5.11 -2.88 16.74
C ALA A 156 -3.70 -3.31 16.31
N GLY A 157 -2.67 -2.56 16.71
CA GLY A 157 -1.24 -2.86 16.58
C GLY A 157 -0.89 -4.25 17.08
N LEU A 158 -1.23 -4.52 18.33
CA LEU A 158 -0.96 -5.80 18.98
C LEU A 158 -1.70 -6.95 18.31
N ALA A 159 -2.99 -6.75 17.97
CA ALA A 159 -3.79 -7.75 17.27
C ALA A 159 -3.18 -8.09 15.89
N SER A 160 -2.77 -7.08 15.13
CA SER A 160 -2.14 -7.25 13.83
C SER A 160 -0.82 -8.03 13.91
N VAL A 161 0.06 -7.68 14.86
CA VAL A 161 1.34 -8.39 15.06
C VAL A 161 1.08 -9.86 15.37
N GLY A 162 0.18 -10.15 16.32
CA GLY A 162 -0.17 -11.52 16.68
C GLY A 162 -0.70 -12.32 15.48
N ALA A 163 -1.64 -11.74 14.74
CA ALA A 163 -2.25 -12.38 13.58
C ALA A 163 -1.26 -12.59 12.42
N ALA A 164 -0.40 -11.61 12.13
CA ALA A 164 0.60 -11.70 11.06
C ALA A 164 1.67 -12.76 11.39
N LEU A 165 2.12 -12.81 12.65
CA LEU A 165 3.07 -13.84 13.13
C LEU A 165 2.44 -15.24 13.10
N LEU A 166 1.19 -15.37 13.52
CA LEU A 166 0.45 -16.64 13.47
C LEU A 166 0.26 -17.11 12.02
N ALA A 167 -0.19 -16.22 11.12
CA ALA A 167 -0.32 -16.52 9.69
C ALA A 167 1.00 -16.97 9.09
N ARG A 168 2.09 -16.29 9.43
CA ARG A 168 3.43 -16.70 9.01
C ARG A 168 3.79 -18.08 9.57
N GLY A 169 3.57 -18.34 10.85
CA GLY A 169 3.87 -19.63 11.47
C GLY A 169 3.13 -20.79 10.80
N LEU A 170 1.85 -20.61 10.50
CA LEU A 170 0.98 -21.63 9.92
C LEU A 170 1.18 -21.83 8.41
N LEU A 171 1.44 -20.76 7.67
CA LEU A 171 1.43 -20.76 6.20
C LEU A 171 2.80 -20.54 5.56
N THR A 172 3.89 -20.57 6.33
CA THR A 172 5.25 -20.58 5.76
C THR A 172 5.72 -22.01 5.58
N GLU A 173 5.85 -22.44 4.33
CA GLU A 173 6.47 -23.72 3.98
C GLU A 173 7.82 -23.88 4.68
N PHE A 174 8.10 -25.08 5.15
CA PHE A 174 9.43 -25.48 5.56
C PHE A 174 10.27 -25.51 4.28
N ILE A 175 10.98 -24.42 3.95
CA ILE A 175 12.05 -24.51 2.98
C ILE A 175 13.18 -25.25 3.72
N PRO A 176 13.47 -26.53 3.44
CA PRO A 176 14.66 -27.17 3.98
C PRO A 176 15.87 -26.28 3.60
N PRO A 177 16.92 -26.20 4.42
CA PRO A 177 18.04 -25.29 4.18
C PRO A 177 18.68 -25.60 2.82
N GLN A 178 18.22 -24.92 1.78
CA GLN A 178 18.69 -25.07 0.41
C GLN A 178 19.24 -23.73 -0.04
N ALA A 179 20.55 -23.75 -0.26
CA ALA A 179 21.41 -22.69 -0.79
C ALA A 179 21.32 -21.33 -0.06
N PRO A 180 22.46 -20.63 0.11
CA PRO A 180 22.43 -19.26 0.60
C PRO A 180 21.49 -18.43 -0.28
N ALA A 181 20.55 -17.73 0.36
CA ALA A 181 19.62 -16.83 -0.32
C ALA A 181 20.43 -15.89 -1.23
N ALA A 182 20.03 -15.76 -2.50
CA ALA A 182 20.69 -14.86 -3.42
C ALA A 182 20.78 -13.46 -2.79
N PRO A 183 21.95 -12.78 -2.89
CA PRO A 183 22.10 -11.44 -2.35
C PRO A 183 21.03 -10.53 -2.95
N GLU A 184 20.37 -9.75 -2.09
CA GLU A 184 19.38 -8.78 -2.54
C GLU A 184 20.06 -7.77 -3.47
N PRO A 185 19.44 -7.41 -4.60
CA PRO A 185 19.95 -6.28 -5.38
C PRO A 185 20.07 -5.07 -4.45
N PRO A 186 21.21 -4.37 -4.46
CA PRO A 186 21.39 -3.20 -3.61
C PRO A 186 20.26 -2.20 -3.86
N GLY A 187 19.79 -1.57 -2.79
CA GLY A 187 18.88 -0.44 -2.91
C GLY A 187 19.49 0.68 -3.77
N PRO A 188 18.67 1.64 -4.23
CA PRO A 188 19.21 2.85 -4.84
C PRO A 188 20.25 3.50 -3.92
N ASP A 189 21.26 4.13 -4.51
CA ASP A 189 22.20 4.93 -3.73
C ASP A 189 21.49 6.06 -2.95
N THR A 190 22.19 6.64 -1.97
CA THR A 190 21.61 7.63 -1.07
C THR A 190 21.02 8.82 -1.81
N LEU A 191 21.68 9.32 -2.86
CA LEU A 191 21.21 10.47 -3.62
C LEU A 191 19.93 10.13 -4.40
N THR A 192 19.93 9.00 -5.10
CA THR A 192 18.76 8.48 -5.83
C THR A 192 17.58 8.27 -4.90
N ALA A 193 17.80 7.71 -3.70
CA ALA A 193 16.74 7.52 -2.73
C ALA A 193 16.17 8.85 -2.22
N ILE A 194 17.03 9.84 -1.93
CA ILE A 194 16.59 11.20 -1.54
C ILE A 194 15.79 11.83 -2.68
N GLU A 195 16.25 11.74 -3.92
CA GLU A 195 15.53 12.23 -5.10
C GLU A 195 14.17 11.55 -5.25
N MET A 196 14.08 10.23 -5.06
CA MET A 196 12.81 9.51 -5.09
C MET A 196 11.87 9.97 -3.99
N GLY A 197 12.38 10.21 -2.78
CA GLY A 197 11.60 10.75 -1.66
C GLY A 197 11.08 12.15 -1.94
N LEU A 198 11.96 13.06 -2.39
CA LEU A 198 11.59 14.42 -2.78
C LEU A 198 10.58 14.42 -3.93
N GLN A 199 10.80 13.60 -4.96
CA GLN A 199 9.86 13.47 -6.09
C GLN A 199 8.49 12.98 -5.61
N SER A 200 8.44 12.04 -4.66
CA SER A 200 7.20 11.51 -4.10
C SER A 200 6.48 12.57 -3.25
N GLY A 201 7.21 13.31 -2.43
CA GLY A 201 6.68 14.44 -1.66
C GLY A 201 6.17 15.57 -2.55
N CYS A 202 6.92 15.96 -3.58
CA CYS A 202 6.49 16.97 -4.55
C CYS A 202 5.25 16.52 -5.33
N GLY A 203 5.19 15.24 -5.74
CA GLY A 203 4.01 14.68 -6.41
C GLY A 203 2.77 14.72 -5.52
N ALA A 204 2.91 14.34 -4.24
CA ALA A 204 1.85 14.45 -3.25
C ALA A 204 1.40 15.91 -3.07
N LEU A 205 2.36 16.85 -2.93
CA LEU A 205 2.06 18.28 -2.80
C LEU A 205 1.29 18.83 -4.01
N LEU A 206 1.66 18.44 -5.23
CA LEU A 206 0.94 18.84 -6.44
C LEU A 206 -0.50 18.30 -6.47
N VAL A 207 -0.73 17.08 -6.01
CA VAL A 207 -2.08 16.51 -5.89
C VAL A 207 -2.89 17.29 -4.85
N LEU A 208 -2.33 17.58 -3.68
CA LEU A 208 -3.01 18.35 -2.63
C LEU A 208 -3.28 19.80 -3.05
N ALA A 209 -2.36 20.41 -3.80
CA ALA A 209 -2.59 21.74 -4.38
C ALA A 209 -3.72 21.71 -5.41
N LEU A 210 -3.79 20.65 -6.23
CA LEU A 210 -4.88 20.48 -7.18
C LEU A 210 -6.22 20.24 -6.45
N ASP A 211 -6.23 19.42 -5.40
CA ASP A 211 -7.40 19.24 -4.55
C ASP A 211 -7.92 20.56 -3.98
N ALA A 212 -7.04 21.39 -3.42
CA ALA A 212 -7.42 22.71 -2.93
C ALA A 212 -8.02 23.64 -4.01
N LEU A 213 -7.71 23.40 -5.30
CA LEU A 213 -8.19 24.21 -6.42
C LEU A 213 -9.50 23.69 -7.03
N VAL A 214 -9.67 22.37 -7.15
CA VAL A 214 -10.80 21.77 -7.87
C VAL A 214 -11.72 20.91 -7.01
N GLY A 215 -11.36 20.64 -5.75
CA GLY A 215 -12.08 19.77 -4.84
C GLY A 215 -12.12 18.33 -5.33
N LEU A 216 -10.98 17.64 -5.28
CA LEU A 216 -10.94 16.20 -5.57
C LEU A 216 -11.79 15.47 -4.54
N LYS A 217 -12.43 14.38 -4.97
CA LYS A 217 -13.33 13.65 -4.10
C LYS A 217 -12.56 12.78 -3.12
N GLU A 218 -11.48 12.16 -3.58
CA GLU A 218 -10.64 11.26 -2.78
C GLU A 218 -9.13 11.46 -3.05
N PRO A 219 -8.58 12.66 -2.78
CA PRO A 219 -7.22 13.05 -3.17
C PRO A 219 -6.14 12.05 -2.74
N ALA A 220 -6.35 11.32 -1.63
CA ALA A 220 -5.44 10.28 -1.17
C ALA A 220 -5.16 9.18 -2.21
N TRP A 221 -6.09 8.84 -3.11
CA TRP A 221 -5.85 7.85 -4.16
C TRP A 221 -4.96 8.40 -5.28
N ALA A 222 -5.09 9.68 -5.62
CA ALA A 222 -4.17 10.35 -6.52
C ALA A 222 -2.76 10.43 -5.90
N VAL A 223 -2.64 10.79 -4.62
CA VAL A 223 -1.36 10.75 -3.91
C VAL A 223 -0.76 9.35 -3.94
N THR A 224 -1.55 8.33 -3.57
CA THR A 224 -1.15 6.91 -3.55
C THR A 224 -0.62 6.49 -4.91
N ALA A 225 -1.34 6.80 -5.98
CA ALA A 225 -0.94 6.45 -7.33
C ALA A 225 0.37 7.13 -7.73
N CYS A 226 0.52 8.41 -7.39
CA CYS A 226 1.74 9.15 -7.66
C CYS A 226 2.96 8.52 -6.97
N VAL A 227 2.88 8.25 -5.67
CA VAL A 227 4.03 7.77 -4.88
C VAL A 227 4.48 6.36 -5.26
N TYR A 228 3.54 5.46 -5.58
CA TYR A 228 3.90 4.06 -5.91
C TYR A 228 4.42 3.89 -7.35
N VAL A 229 4.10 4.82 -8.25
CA VAL A 229 4.62 4.83 -9.63
C VAL A 229 6.09 5.25 -9.67
N ILE A 230 6.53 6.11 -8.73
CA ILE A 230 7.91 6.59 -8.67
C ILE A 230 8.89 5.44 -8.42
N ALA A 231 9.90 5.36 -9.29
CA ALA A 231 10.95 4.35 -9.32
C ALA A 231 12.34 5.02 -9.39
N GLY A 232 13.41 4.22 -9.33
CA GLY A 232 14.80 4.70 -9.28
C GLY A 232 15.28 5.40 -10.55
N SER A 233 14.52 5.34 -11.64
CA SER A 233 14.82 6.09 -12.86
C SER A 233 13.56 6.63 -13.54
N PRO A 234 13.67 7.73 -14.29
CA PRO A 234 12.55 8.27 -15.06
C PRO A 234 11.89 7.26 -16.01
N ALA A 235 12.69 6.42 -16.67
CA ALA A 235 12.18 5.41 -17.60
C ALA A 235 11.35 4.33 -16.87
N GLN A 236 11.81 3.88 -15.70
CA GLN A 236 11.05 2.95 -14.86
C GLN A 236 9.77 3.58 -14.33
N THR A 237 9.80 4.85 -13.92
CA THR A 237 8.60 5.59 -13.49
C THR A 237 7.57 5.69 -14.60
N LEU A 238 7.99 5.98 -15.85
CA LEU A 238 7.10 6.00 -17.02
C LEU A 238 6.50 4.62 -17.31
N ALA A 239 7.30 3.56 -17.26
CA ALA A 239 6.84 2.20 -17.48
C ALA A 239 5.81 1.78 -16.41
N ARG A 240 6.09 2.04 -15.14
CA ARG A 240 5.17 1.77 -14.02
C ARG A 240 3.89 2.59 -14.10
N GLY A 241 3.99 3.87 -14.50
CA GLY A 241 2.84 4.74 -14.69
C GLY A 241 1.88 4.16 -15.73
N ARG A 242 2.40 3.76 -16.89
CA ARG A 242 1.60 3.10 -17.94
C ARG A 242 0.97 1.79 -17.45
N GLN A 243 1.76 0.93 -16.80
CA GLN A 243 1.28 -0.35 -16.27
C GLN A 243 0.16 -0.13 -15.25
N ARG A 244 0.32 0.84 -14.34
CA ARG A 244 -0.71 1.19 -13.36
C ARG A 244 -1.99 1.66 -14.02
N MET A 245 -1.90 2.58 -14.99
CA MET A 245 -3.08 3.09 -15.70
C MET A 245 -3.86 1.98 -16.40
N VAL A 246 -3.16 1.15 -17.18
CA VAL A 246 -3.79 0.02 -17.90
C VAL A 246 -4.42 -0.97 -16.91
N GLY A 247 -3.67 -1.35 -15.87
CA GLY A 247 -4.15 -2.24 -14.82
C GLY A 247 -5.41 -1.71 -14.15
N THR A 248 -5.38 -0.45 -13.68
CA THR A 248 -6.51 0.20 -13.01
C THR A 248 -7.74 0.26 -13.91
N VAL A 249 -7.62 0.65 -15.18
CA VAL A 249 -8.77 0.70 -16.10
C VAL A 249 -9.41 -0.69 -16.26
N VAL A 250 -8.60 -1.72 -16.47
CA VAL A 250 -9.11 -3.10 -16.61
C VAL A 250 -9.75 -3.58 -15.31
N GLY A 251 -9.08 -3.37 -14.17
CA GLY A 251 -9.57 -3.78 -12.86
C GLY A 251 -10.87 -3.10 -12.45
N VAL A 252 -10.99 -1.80 -12.68
CA VAL A 252 -12.23 -1.04 -12.44
C VAL A 252 -13.35 -1.56 -13.34
N ALA A 253 -13.10 -1.75 -14.63
CA ALA A 253 -14.12 -2.27 -15.55
C ALA A 253 -14.64 -3.65 -15.11
N LEU A 254 -13.75 -4.56 -14.70
CA LEU A 254 -14.12 -5.87 -14.16
C LEU A 254 -14.87 -5.76 -12.83
N GLY A 255 -14.47 -4.84 -11.95
CA GLY A 255 -15.13 -4.61 -10.67
C GLY A 255 -16.55 -4.07 -10.84
N LEU A 256 -16.74 -3.12 -11.77
CA LEU A 256 -18.05 -2.59 -12.14
C LEU A 256 -18.94 -3.67 -12.76
N ALA A 257 -18.39 -4.51 -13.64
CA ALA A 257 -19.10 -5.65 -14.21
C ALA A 257 -19.50 -6.70 -13.16
N ALA A 258 -18.76 -6.79 -12.05
CA ALA A 258 -19.05 -7.69 -10.95
C ALA A 258 -20.10 -7.14 -9.95
N LEU A 259 -20.51 -5.87 -10.04
CA LEU A 259 -21.48 -5.28 -9.09
C LEU A 259 -22.78 -6.08 -8.95
N PRO A 260 -23.43 -6.58 -10.03
CA PRO A 260 -24.63 -7.41 -9.88
C PRO A 260 -24.41 -8.66 -9.02
N LEU A 261 -23.20 -9.24 -9.05
CA LEU A 261 -22.83 -10.37 -8.22
C LEU A 261 -22.71 -9.97 -6.75
N VAL A 262 -22.16 -8.79 -6.46
CA VAL A 262 -22.03 -8.25 -5.09
C VAL A 262 -23.39 -8.17 -4.41
N TYR A 263 -24.42 -7.70 -5.12
CA TYR A 263 -25.78 -7.57 -4.56
C TYR A 263 -26.46 -8.91 -4.34
N ARG A 264 -26.30 -9.86 -5.27
CA ARG A 264 -27.01 -11.15 -5.21
C ARG A 264 -26.31 -12.18 -4.33
N ALA A 265 -24.99 -12.09 -4.20
CA ALA A 265 -24.17 -13.04 -3.48
C ALA A 265 -22.93 -12.34 -2.88
N PRO A 266 -23.09 -11.53 -1.81
CA PRO A 266 -21.99 -10.76 -1.22
C PRO A 266 -20.84 -11.62 -0.72
N TRP A 267 -21.08 -12.88 -0.33
CA TRP A 267 -20.02 -13.82 0.03
C TRP A 267 -19.11 -14.16 -1.16
N LEU A 268 -19.66 -14.27 -2.38
CA LEU A 268 -18.86 -14.49 -3.60
C LEU A 268 -17.99 -13.27 -3.92
N ALA A 269 -18.48 -12.07 -3.63
CA ALA A 269 -17.70 -10.84 -3.75
C ALA A 269 -16.48 -10.86 -2.82
N TRP A 270 -16.65 -11.29 -1.55
CA TRP A 270 -15.54 -11.45 -0.63
C TRP A 270 -14.53 -12.53 -1.06
N VAL A 271 -15.02 -13.67 -1.58
CA VAL A 271 -14.14 -14.72 -2.13
C VAL A 271 -13.38 -14.20 -3.35
N GLY A 272 -14.05 -13.48 -4.25
CA GLY A 272 -13.44 -12.85 -5.42
C GLY A 272 -12.36 -11.83 -5.03
N SER A 273 -12.65 -10.97 -4.05
CA SER A 273 -11.69 -10.01 -3.48
C SER A 273 -10.48 -10.70 -2.85
N ALA A 274 -10.69 -11.81 -2.12
CA ALA A 274 -9.59 -12.60 -1.57
C ALA A 274 -8.70 -13.20 -2.67
N ALA A 275 -9.32 -13.80 -3.71
CA ALA A 275 -8.59 -14.33 -4.85
C ALA A 275 -7.83 -13.25 -5.62
N ALA A 276 -8.43 -12.07 -5.81
CA ALA A 276 -7.79 -10.92 -6.42
C ALA A 276 -6.63 -10.39 -5.58
N MET A 277 -6.72 -10.36 -4.24
CA MET A 277 -5.59 -10.01 -3.38
C MET A 277 -4.46 -11.05 -3.44
N MET A 278 -4.78 -12.34 -3.58
CA MET A 278 -3.76 -13.35 -3.85
C MET A 278 -3.05 -13.06 -5.18
N LEU A 279 -3.82 -12.81 -6.25
CA LEU A 279 -3.28 -12.47 -7.58
C LEU A 279 -2.44 -11.19 -7.54
N TYR A 280 -2.88 -10.15 -6.82
CA TYR A 280 -2.14 -8.91 -6.63
C TYR A 280 -0.72 -9.21 -6.15
N THR A 281 -0.59 -10.08 -5.16
CA THR A 281 0.68 -10.34 -4.47
C THR A 281 1.62 -11.21 -5.28
N THR A 282 1.08 -12.17 -6.03
CA THR A 282 1.86 -13.03 -6.93
C THR A 282 2.30 -12.27 -8.19
N ALA A 283 1.48 -11.33 -8.66
CA ALA A 283 1.77 -10.53 -9.84
C ALA A 283 2.66 -9.32 -9.57
N LEU A 284 2.72 -8.81 -8.33
CA LEU A 284 3.34 -7.50 -8.01
C LEU A 284 4.76 -7.33 -8.54
N ALA A 285 5.59 -8.36 -8.45
CA ALA A 285 6.98 -8.31 -8.89
C ALA A 285 7.16 -8.47 -10.42
N ALA A 286 6.32 -9.29 -11.07
CA ALA A 286 6.51 -9.69 -12.47
C ALA A 286 5.60 -8.94 -13.46
N ARG A 287 4.38 -8.61 -13.05
CA ARG A 287 3.31 -8.01 -13.86
C ARG A 287 2.58 -6.95 -13.04
N TYR A 288 3.21 -5.79 -12.91
CA TYR A 288 2.68 -4.66 -12.13
C TYR A 288 1.31 -4.17 -12.64
N ASP A 289 1.05 -4.32 -13.94
CA ASP A 289 -0.24 -4.07 -14.58
C ASP A 289 -1.33 -5.00 -14.03
N LEU A 290 -1.07 -6.32 -13.99
CA LEU A 290 -2.01 -7.30 -13.43
C LEU A 290 -2.23 -7.07 -11.93
N ALA A 291 -1.17 -6.73 -11.20
CA ALA A 291 -1.27 -6.40 -9.78
C ALA A 291 -2.19 -5.18 -9.57
N CYS A 292 -1.96 -4.09 -10.30
CA CYS A 292 -2.81 -2.89 -10.20
C CYS A 292 -4.27 -3.18 -10.57
N GLY A 293 -4.51 -4.02 -11.58
CA GLY A 293 -5.87 -4.43 -11.95
C GLY A 293 -6.55 -5.29 -10.89
N ALA A 294 -5.83 -6.26 -10.32
CA ALA A 294 -6.37 -7.08 -9.24
C ALA A 294 -6.70 -6.25 -8.00
N PHE A 295 -5.84 -5.29 -7.63
CA PHE A 295 -6.10 -4.37 -6.53
C PHE A 295 -7.30 -3.44 -6.81
N ALA A 296 -7.39 -2.88 -8.01
CA ALA A 296 -8.51 -2.02 -8.40
C ALA A 296 -9.83 -2.79 -8.41
N PHE A 297 -9.84 -4.04 -8.89
CA PHE A 297 -10.99 -4.93 -8.80
C PHE A 297 -11.42 -5.14 -7.35
N THR A 298 -10.48 -5.52 -6.47
CA THR A 298 -10.75 -5.71 -5.04
C THR A 298 -11.40 -4.45 -4.44
N LEU A 299 -10.82 -3.27 -4.69
CA LEU A 299 -11.35 -2.02 -4.15
C LEU A 299 -12.79 -1.73 -4.58
N MET A 300 -13.12 -1.94 -5.86
CA MET A 300 -14.49 -1.72 -6.36
C MET A 300 -15.48 -2.68 -5.68
N VAL A 301 -15.10 -3.96 -5.59
CA VAL A 301 -15.96 -5.01 -5.04
C VAL A 301 -16.16 -4.85 -3.54
N THR A 302 -15.10 -4.55 -2.77
CA THR A 302 -15.20 -4.37 -1.32
C THR A 302 -15.98 -3.11 -0.95
N LEU A 303 -15.84 -2.03 -1.71
CA LEU A 303 -16.65 -0.82 -1.49
C LEU A 303 -18.13 -1.10 -1.69
N ALA A 304 -18.49 -1.73 -2.80
CA ALA A 304 -19.87 -2.09 -3.06
C ALA A 304 -20.41 -3.04 -1.98
N ALA A 305 -19.59 -3.98 -1.51
CA ALA A 305 -19.96 -4.88 -0.41
C ALA A 305 -20.11 -4.15 0.94
N GLN A 306 -19.45 -3.00 1.12
CA GLN A 306 -19.58 -2.11 2.28
C GLN A 306 -20.74 -1.11 2.15
N GLY A 307 -21.51 -1.15 1.06
CA GLY A 307 -22.67 -0.28 0.85
C GLY A 307 -22.36 1.02 0.11
N GLU A 308 -21.14 1.23 -0.38
CA GLU A 308 -20.82 2.38 -1.22
C GLU A 308 -21.34 2.13 -2.65
N HIS A 309 -22.31 2.94 -3.06
CA HIS A 309 -23.02 2.81 -4.33
C HIS A 309 -22.96 4.07 -5.18
N SER A 310 -22.27 5.11 -4.70
CA SER A 310 -22.06 6.34 -5.44
C SER A 310 -21.14 6.10 -6.62
N LEU A 311 -21.72 6.12 -7.83
CA LEU A 311 -20.95 6.12 -9.07
C LEU A 311 -19.91 7.25 -9.08
N ALA A 312 -20.19 8.38 -8.43
CA ALA A 312 -19.24 9.48 -8.32
C ALA A 312 -18.00 9.10 -7.48
N VAL A 313 -18.18 8.40 -6.36
CA VAL A 313 -17.04 7.91 -5.53
C VAL A 313 -16.27 6.82 -6.26
N LEU A 314 -16.96 5.88 -6.90
CA LEU A 314 -16.32 4.81 -7.68
C LEU A 314 -15.53 5.36 -8.88
N ALA A 315 -16.11 6.30 -9.61
CA ALA A 315 -15.45 6.98 -10.72
C ALA A 315 -14.27 7.81 -10.23
N ALA A 316 -14.41 8.53 -9.10
CA ALA A 316 -13.33 9.30 -8.47
C ALA A 316 -12.08 8.45 -8.27
N ARG A 317 -12.22 7.26 -7.66
CA ARG A 317 -11.10 6.34 -7.44
C ARG A 317 -10.39 5.93 -8.73
N ALA A 318 -11.13 5.75 -9.82
CA ALA A 318 -10.54 5.42 -11.10
C ALA A 318 -9.75 6.61 -11.67
N TRP A 319 -10.40 7.76 -11.87
CA TRP A 319 -9.78 8.88 -12.58
C TRP A 319 -8.70 9.58 -11.74
N GLU A 320 -8.87 9.68 -10.42
CA GLU A 320 -7.87 10.28 -9.52
C GLU A 320 -6.62 9.39 -9.42
N THR A 321 -6.78 8.06 -9.48
CA THR A 321 -5.63 7.15 -9.61
C THR A 321 -4.88 7.38 -10.93
N LEU A 322 -5.60 7.61 -12.04
CA LEU A 322 -4.99 7.93 -13.34
C LEU A 322 -4.27 9.28 -13.29
N LEU A 323 -4.88 10.29 -12.66
CA LEU A 323 -4.30 11.62 -12.45
C LEU A 323 -2.99 11.53 -11.66
N GLY A 324 -2.96 10.81 -10.54
CA GLY A 324 -1.75 10.62 -9.74
C GLY A 324 -0.62 9.94 -10.53
N ALA A 325 -0.94 8.90 -11.31
CA ALA A 325 0.02 8.26 -12.19
C ALA A 325 0.54 9.22 -13.29
N ALA A 326 -0.33 10.08 -13.83
CA ALA A 326 0.04 11.09 -14.82
C ALA A 326 1.02 12.12 -14.24
N ILE A 327 0.73 12.65 -13.03
CA ILE A 327 1.61 13.59 -12.33
C ILE A 327 3.00 12.99 -12.11
N ALA A 328 3.08 11.75 -11.62
CA ALA A 328 4.37 11.07 -11.43
C ALA A 328 5.17 10.94 -12.74
N MET A 329 4.50 10.63 -13.85
CA MET A 329 5.13 10.55 -15.16
C MET A 329 5.60 11.89 -15.69
N ILE A 330 4.86 12.97 -15.45
CA ILE A 330 5.26 14.34 -15.81
C ILE A 330 6.52 14.72 -15.03
N LEU A 331 6.52 14.52 -13.70
CA LEU A 331 7.68 14.79 -12.85
C LEU A 331 8.91 14.00 -13.32
N ALA A 332 8.73 12.72 -13.67
CA ALA A 332 9.81 11.90 -14.20
C ALA A 332 10.39 12.46 -15.52
N ARG A 333 9.54 12.96 -16.43
CA ARG A 333 10.00 13.58 -17.68
C ARG A 333 10.78 14.87 -17.41
N VAL A 334 10.29 15.71 -16.51
CA VAL A 334 10.97 16.96 -16.12
C VAL A 334 12.36 16.64 -15.55
N LEU A 335 12.46 15.71 -14.60
CA LEU A 335 13.74 15.30 -14.03
C LEU A 335 14.70 14.72 -15.07
N ARG A 336 14.19 13.93 -16.02
CA ARG A 336 15.00 13.42 -17.14
C ARG A 336 15.60 14.55 -17.96
N VAL A 337 14.80 15.55 -18.33
CA VAL A 337 15.26 16.70 -19.12
C VAL A 337 16.32 17.50 -18.35
N LEU A 338 16.10 17.75 -17.06
CA LEU A 338 17.06 18.48 -16.22
C LEU A 338 18.41 17.76 -16.11
N ARG A 339 18.40 16.42 -15.94
CA ARG A 339 19.63 15.62 -15.89
C ARG A 339 20.41 15.67 -17.19
N VAL A 340 19.73 15.57 -18.33
CA VAL A 340 20.36 15.66 -19.66
C VAL A 340 21.00 17.04 -19.86
N ARG A 341 20.31 18.12 -19.48
CA ARG A 341 20.85 19.49 -19.58
C ARG A 341 22.08 19.70 -18.70
N ARG A 342 22.07 19.17 -17.47
CA ARG A 342 23.22 19.25 -16.56
C ARG A 342 24.44 18.53 -17.11
N ALA A 343 24.25 17.31 -17.62
CA ALA A 343 25.34 16.56 -18.25
C ALA A 343 25.92 17.26 -19.49
N ALA A 344 25.06 17.93 -20.28
CA ALA A 344 25.52 18.72 -21.43
C ALA A 344 26.25 20.01 -21.01
N GLY A 345 25.86 20.62 -19.90
CA GLY A 345 26.52 21.82 -19.36
C GLY A 345 27.86 21.52 -18.67
N GLU A 346 28.01 20.36 -18.05
CA GLU A 346 29.29 19.87 -17.48
C GLU A 346 30.28 19.39 -18.57
N ALA A 347 29.82 19.21 -19.81
CA ALA A 347 30.62 18.83 -20.97
C ALA A 347 30.99 20.02 -21.89
N GLY A 348 30.68 21.25 -21.48
CA GLY A 348 31.17 22.49 -22.13
C GLY A 348 32.60 22.81 -21.69
N PRO A 349 33.40 23.49 -22.55
CA PRO A 349 34.87 23.44 -22.60
C PRO A 349 35.61 23.84 -21.32
#